data_AF-A0A553NZG9-F1
#
_entry.id   AF-A0A553NZG9-F1
#
_cell.length_a   1.000
_cell.length_b   1.000
_cell.length_c   1.000
_cell.angle_alpha   90.00
_cell.angle_beta   90.00
_cell.angle_gamma   90.00
#
_symmetry.space_group_name_H-M   'P 1'
#
loop_
_entity.id
_entity.type
_entity.pdbx_description
1 polymer ?
#
loop_
_entity_poly.entity_id
_entity_poly.type
_entity_poly.pdbx_seq_one_letter_code
_entity_poly.pdbx_strand_id
1 'polypeptide(L)'
;MGIEDKNSSNSPLPTPLRAALEKAVQGGKSGAMAMTIQCCTMMWIRTTMNYQYRYGTTTTQAMRTLYQQGGIRRFYRGLAPALFQGPISRFGDTAANAGVNAYLKDSDLPVALRTFCASTAAGGWRIMIMPIDCLKTTLQVEGRDGVALLGKKIKARGPFVLWHGALAAASATAVGHFPWFVTFNYLQETIPLAESTVGNFGRNAGIGFCSSVVSDTISNSLRVIKTTRQTYSEAVTYPEVVRHVIKEDGVLGLFGRGLKTRLLANGLQGLVFSVLYKHFMTMYEAKS
;
A
#
# COMPACT_ATOMS: atom_id res chain seq x y z
N MET A 1 0.28 55.33 15.08
CA MET A 1 0.65 55.30 13.65
C MET A 1 2.18 55.25 13.61
N GLY A 2 2.87 54.20 13.23
CA GLY A 2 2.48 52.86 12.76
C GLY A 2 3.45 51.83 13.35
N ILE A 3 2.94 50.61 13.48
CA ILE A 3 3.60 49.44 14.07
C ILE A 3 4.64 48.93 13.06
N GLU A 4 5.88 48.78 13.47
CA GLU A 4 6.89 48.00 12.73
C GLU A 4 6.47 46.53 12.76
N ASP A 5 5.94 46.05 11.64
CA ASP A 5 5.64 44.64 11.43
C ASP A 5 6.96 43.83 11.38
N LYS A 6 7.17 43.05 12.45
CA LYS A 6 8.06 41.88 12.45
C LYS A 6 7.57 40.87 11.43
N ASN A 7 8.01 41.00 10.18
CA ASN A 7 7.78 39.97 9.18
C ASN A 7 8.72 38.79 9.44
N SER A 8 8.19 37.80 10.14
CA SER A 8 8.82 36.51 10.46
C SER A 8 9.21 35.76 9.19
N SER A 9 10.49 35.40 9.10
CA SER A 9 11.08 34.28 8.36
C SER A 9 10.24 33.61 7.26
N ASN A 10 10.44 34.02 6.01
CA ASN A 10 10.16 33.19 4.84
C ASN A 10 11.45 33.03 4.04
N SER A 11 12.41 32.27 4.57
CA SER A 11 13.53 31.80 3.77
C SER A 11 12.99 30.85 2.69
N PRO A 12 13.19 31.12 1.38
CA PRO A 12 12.74 30.22 0.34
C PRO A 12 13.38 28.84 0.53
N LEU A 13 12.58 27.78 0.40
CA LEU A 13 13.05 26.39 0.50
C LEU A 13 14.28 26.18 -0.42
N PRO A 14 15.33 25.46 0.01
CA PRO A 14 16.50 25.18 -0.83
C PRO A 14 16.10 24.60 -2.18
N THR A 15 16.75 25.02 -3.27
CA THR A 15 16.43 24.63 -4.66
C THR A 15 16.21 23.11 -4.85
N PRO A 16 17.02 22.21 -4.24
CA PRO A 16 16.79 20.76 -4.34
C PRO A 16 15.48 20.30 -3.67
N LEU A 17 15.11 20.91 -2.55
CA LEU A 17 13.89 20.60 -1.82
C LEU A 17 12.64 21.09 -2.56
N ARG A 18 12.73 22.25 -3.22
CA ARG A 18 11.67 22.74 -4.10
C ARG A 18 11.43 21.82 -5.29
N ALA A 19 12.50 21.38 -5.96
CA ALA A 19 12.40 20.42 -7.06
C ALA A 19 11.83 19.05 -6.59
N ALA A 20 12.20 18.61 -5.38
CA ALA A 20 11.63 17.40 -4.78
C ALA A 20 10.12 17.54 -4.52
N LEU A 21 9.66 18.69 -4.05
CA LEU A 21 8.23 18.98 -3.83
C LEU A 21 7.46 19.06 -5.14
N GLU A 22 8.00 19.72 -6.17
CA GLU A 22 7.36 19.78 -7.50
C GLU A 22 7.22 18.38 -8.11
N LYS A 23 8.27 17.55 -8.03
CA LYS A 23 8.20 16.12 -8.41
C LYS A 23 7.19 15.34 -7.57
N ALA A 24 7.10 15.59 -6.27
CA ALA A 24 6.12 14.95 -5.40
C ALA A 24 4.68 15.35 -5.73
N VAL A 25 4.44 16.61 -6.09
CA VAL A 25 3.13 17.07 -6.56
C VAL A 25 2.79 16.44 -7.91
N GLN A 26 3.71 16.41 -8.86
CA GLN A 26 3.49 15.80 -10.18
C GLN A 26 3.26 14.29 -10.07
N GLY A 27 4.11 13.59 -9.31
CA GLY A 27 3.95 12.17 -8.98
C GLY A 27 2.70 11.89 -8.15
N GLY A 28 2.28 12.84 -7.32
CA GLY A 28 1.03 12.80 -6.57
C GLY A 28 -0.20 12.86 -7.48
N LYS A 29 -0.18 13.72 -8.51
CA LYS A 29 -1.29 13.83 -9.49
C LYS A 29 -1.44 12.58 -10.35
N SER A 30 -0.35 12.09 -10.95
CA SER A 30 -0.37 10.86 -11.76
C SER A 30 -0.68 9.63 -10.91
N GLY A 31 -0.09 9.57 -9.70
CA GLY A 31 -0.39 8.54 -8.70
C GLY A 31 -1.83 8.56 -8.23
N ALA A 32 -2.45 9.74 -8.08
CA ALA A 32 -3.85 9.88 -7.71
C ALA A 32 -4.78 9.30 -8.78
N MET A 33 -4.55 9.62 -10.06
CA MET A 33 -5.34 9.07 -11.17
C MET A 33 -5.25 7.54 -11.22
N ALA A 34 -4.02 7.01 -11.14
CA ALA A 34 -3.79 5.56 -11.11
C ALA A 34 -4.48 4.89 -9.91
N MET A 35 -4.41 5.52 -8.73
CA MET A 35 -5.07 5.00 -7.53
C MET A 35 -6.59 5.05 -7.62
N THR A 36 -7.18 6.08 -8.22
CA THR A 36 -8.63 6.17 -8.45
C THR A 36 -9.10 5.04 -9.36
N ILE A 37 -8.43 4.84 -10.49
CA ILE A 37 -8.71 3.73 -11.41
C ILE A 37 -8.60 2.40 -10.69
N GLN A 38 -7.51 2.19 -9.92
CA GLN A 38 -7.30 0.96 -9.18
C GLN A 38 -8.38 0.75 -8.10
N CYS A 39 -8.80 1.78 -7.39
CA CYS A 39 -9.87 1.67 -6.40
C CYS A 39 -11.20 1.33 -7.08
N CYS A 40 -11.56 1.98 -8.17
CA CYS A 40 -12.81 1.71 -8.87
C CYS A 40 -12.84 0.29 -9.47
N THR A 41 -11.72 -0.18 -10.03
CA THR A 41 -11.67 -1.47 -10.74
C THR A 41 -11.37 -2.66 -9.84
N MET A 42 -10.47 -2.50 -8.85
CA MET A 42 -9.86 -3.61 -8.10
C MET A 42 -10.12 -3.55 -6.59
N MET A 43 -10.90 -2.59 -6.07
CA MET A 43 -11.14 -2.54 -4.63
C MET A 43 -11.88 -3.79 -4.11
N TRP A 44 -12.75 -4.39 -4.92
CA TRP A 44 -13.49 -5.59 -4.51
C TRP A 44 -12.57 -6.73 -4.08
N ILE A 45 -11.50 -7.00 -4.83
CA ILE A 45 -10.55 -8.07 -4.49
C ILE A 45 -9.69 -7.68 -3.27
N ARG A 46 -9.35 -6.39 -3.12
CA ARG A 46 -8.65 -5.89 -1.92
C ARG A 46 -9.51 -6.02 -0.66
N THR A 47 -10.82 -5.78 -0.77
CA THR A 47 -11.77 -5.98 0.32
C THR A 47 -11.89 -7.45 0.69
N THR A 48 -12.00 -8.34 -0.29
CA THR A 48 -11.95 -9.81 -0.08
C THR A 48 -10.67 -10.22 0.64
N MET A 49 -9.50 -9.76 0.19
CA MET A 49 -8.22 -10.08 0.83
C MET A 49 -8.17 -9.62 2.30
N ASN A 50 -8.61 -8.39 2.60
CA ASN A 50 -8.61 -7.89 3.97
C ASN A 50 -9.54 -8.70 4.87
N TYR A 51 -10.70 -9.11 4.36
CA TYR A 51 -11.60 -10.02 5.07
C TYR A 51 -10.91 -11.37 5.37
N GLN A 52 -10.22 -11.95 4.39
CA GLN A 52 -9.48 -13.20 4.57
C GLN A 52 -8.32 -13.09 5.56
N TYR A 53 -7.61 -11.95 5.62
CA TYR A 53 -6.57 -11.75 6.62
C TYR A 53 -7.12 -11.80 8.05
N ARG A 54 -8.31 -11.21 8.28
CA ARG A 54 -8.94 -11.19 9.60
C ARG A 54 -9.54 -12.52 10.02
N TYR A 55 -10.26 -13.19 9.11
CA TYR A 55 -11.11 -14.35 9.45
C TYR A 55 -10.61 -15.69 8.89
N GLY A 56 -9.54 -15.69 8.11
CA GLY A 56 -8.93 -16.91 7.58
C GLY A 56 -9.71 -17.69 6.55
N THR A 57 -10.73 -17.08 5.94
CA THR A 57 -11.60 -17.74 4.98
C THR A 57 -10.95 -17.94 3.61
N THR A 58 -11.48 -18.92 2.86
CA THR A 58 -11.12 -19.09 1.44
C THR A 58 -11.67 -17.94 0.59
N THR A 59 -11.15 -17.75 -0.62
CA THR A 59 -11.57 -16.65 -1.51
C THR A 59 -13.06 -16.75 -1.84
N THR A 60 -13.54 -17.94 -2.16
CA THR A 60 -14.95 -18.19 -2.48
C THR A 60 -15.86 -17.93 -1.29
N GLN A 61 -15.48 -18.39 -0.09
CA GLN A 61 -16.23 -18.11 1.13
C GLN A 61 -16.27 -16.61 1.43
N ALA A 62 -15.12 -15.93 1.41
CA ALA A 62 -15.05 -14.49 1.64
C ALA A 62 -15.94 -13.71 0.66
N MET A 63 -15.86 -13.99 -0.65
CA MET A 63 -16.69 -13.33 -1.66
C MET A 63 -18.18 -13.62 -1.46
N ARG A 64 -18.57 -14.88 -1.17
CA ARG A 64 -19.96 -15.24 -0.91
C ARG A 64 -20.50 -14.53 0.33
N THR A 65 -19.74 -14.52 1.42
CA THR A 65 -20.12 -13.84 2.66
C THR A 65 -20.25 -12.33 2.46
N LEU A 66 -19.29 -11.69 1.78
CA LEU A 66 -19.36 -10.26 1.46
C LEU A 66 -20.57 -9.94 0.58
N TYR A 67 -20.85 -10.76 -0.43
CA TYR A 67 -22.03 -10.56 -1.28
C TYR A 67 -23.34 -10.72 -0.50
N GLN A 68 -23.45 -11.71 0.39
CA GLN A 68 -24.63 -11.90 1.25
C GLN A 68 -24.84 -10.73 2.23
N GLN A 69 -23.77 -10.12 2.74
CA GLN A 69 -23.86 -9.01 3.69
C GLN A 69 -24.36 -7.70 3.08
N GLY A 70 -24.23 -7.48 1.77
CA GLY A 70 -24.62 -6.20 1.17
C GLY A 70 -24.38 -6.05 -0.33
N GLY A 71 -24.35 -7.17 -1.06
CA GLY A 71 -24.18 -7.24 -2.51
C GLY A 71 -22.88 -6.58 -2.98
N ILE A 72 -22.91 -6.04 -4.20
CA ILE A 72 -21.77 -5.36 -4.83
C ILE A 72 -21.27 -4.18 -3.98
N ARG A 73 -22.17 -3.42 -3.36
CA ARG A 73 -21.80 -2.26 -2.51
C ARG A 73 -20.94 -2.67 -1.31
N ARG A 74 -21.05 -3.91 -0.81
CA ARG A 74 -20.22 -4.41 0.30
C ARG A 74 -18.74 -4.47 -0.05
N PHE A 75 -18.41 -4.78 -1.30
CA PHE A 75 -17.03 -4.87 -1.80
C PHE A 75 -16.32 -3.52 -1.86
N TYR A 76 -17.07 -2.42 -1.92
CA TYR A 76 -16.56 -1.04 -2.00
C TYR A 76 -16.69 -0.26 -0.68
N ARG A 77 -16.99 -0.95 0.43
CA ARG A 77 -16.95 -0.32 1.75
C ARG A 77 -15.52 0.13 2.07
N GLY A 78 -15.37 1.41 2.41
CA GLY A 78 -14.07 2.07 2.57
C GLY A 78 -13.54 2.77 1.32
N LEU A 79 -14.33 2.90 0.25
CA LEU A 79 -13.88 3.54 -1.00
C LEU A 79 -13.44 4.99 -0.76
N ALA A 80 -14.22 5.77 -0.01
CA ALA A 80 -13.87 7.15 0.31
C ALA A 80 -12.49 7.27 0.98
N PRO A 81 -12.20 6.61 2.13
CA PRO A 81 -10.87 6.69 2.72
C PRO A 81 -9.78 6.09 1.82
N ALA A 82 -10.08 5.10 0.96
CA ALA A 82 -9.12 4.61 -0.02
C ALA A 82 -8.73 5.68 -1.06
N LEU A 83 -9.71 6.41 -1.59
CA LEU A 83 -9.51 7.49 -2.56
C LEU A 83 -8.73 8.67 -1.96
N PHE A 84 -8.86 8.93 -0.66
CA PHE A 84 -8.01 9.92 0.03
C PHE A 84 -6.61 9.37 0.32
N GLN A 85 -6.51 8.14 0.81
CA GLN A 85 -5.25 7.55 1.25
C GLN A 85 -4.28 7.31 0.07
N GLY A 86 -4.78 6.92 -1.10
CA GLY A 86 -3.95 6.64 -2.28
C GLY A 86 -3.07 7.83 -2.71
N PRO A 87 -3.66 8.99 -3.06
CA PRO A 87 -2.93 10.20 -3.41
C PRO A 87 -1.94 10.66 -2.33
N ILE A 88 -2.39 10.69 -1.07
CA ILE A 88 -1.57 11.13 0.07
C ILE A 88 -0.37 10.19 0.26
N SER A 89 -0.59 8.88 0.15
CA SER A 89 0.49 7.89 0.23
C SER A 89 1.48 8.04 -0.93
N ARG A 90 1.01 8.24 -2.16
CA ARG A 90 1.90 8.41 -3.33
C ARG A 90 2.70 9.70 -3.26
N PHE A 91 2.08 10.79 -2.81
CA PHE A 91 2.76 12.06 -2.57
C PHE A 91 3.91 11.88 -1.58
N GLY A 92 3.64 11.34 -0.39
CA GLY A 92 4.68 11.21 0.62
C GLY A 92 5.72 10.15 0.29
N ASP A 93 5.36 9.05 -0.37
CA ASP A 93 6.36 8.07 -0.88
C ASP A 93 7.31 8.76 -1.88
N THR A 94 6.80 9.64 -2.77
CA THR A 94 7.62 10.38 -3.75
C THR A 94 8.46 11.46 -3.07
N ALA A 95 7.87 12.24 -2.15
CA ALA A 95 8.55 13.27 -1.39
C ALA A 95 9.67 12.70 -0.52
N ALA A 96 9.43 11.57 0.14
CA ALA A 96 10.44 10.86 0.94
C ALA A 96 11.62 10.41 0.07
N ASN A 97 11.34 9.78 -1.08
CA ASN A 97 12.40 9.35 -2.00
C ASN A 97 13.19 10.54 -2.56
N ALA A 98 12.51 11.57 -3.06
CA ALA A 98 13.16 12.74 -3.62
C ALA A 98 13.95 13.54 -2.56
N GLY A 99 13.39 13.70 -1.37
CA GLY A 99 14.01 14.40 -0.25
C GLY A 99 15.27 13.69 0.25
N VAL A 100 15.21 12.37 0.46
CA VAL A 100 16.39 11.59 0.86
C VAL A 100 17.48 11.63 -0.22
N ASN A 101 17.11 11.47 -1.49
CA ASN A 101 18.08 11.54 -2.58
C ASN A 101 18.69 12.94 -2.74
N ALA A 102 17.94 14.01 -2.47
CA ALA A 102 18.46 15.37 -2.49
C ALA A 102 19.41 15.62 -1.30
N TYR A 103 19.05 15.15 -0.11
CA TYR A 103 19.85 15.32 1.10
C TYR A 103 21.15 14.49 1.09
N LEU A 104 21.10 13.27 0.54
CA LEU A 104 22.22 12.34 0.49
C LEU A 104 22.97 12.35 -0.85
N LYS A 105 22.68 13.31 -1.73
CA LYS A 105 23.24 13.36 -3.09
C LYS A 105 24.77 13.29 -3.09
N ASP A 106 25.38 14.10 -2.23
CA ASP A 106 26.83 14.30 -2.15
C ASP A 106 27.50 13.39 -1.09
N SER A 107 26.74 12.48 -0.48
CA SER A 107 27.27 11.52 0.51
C SER A 107 27.86 10.29 -0.20
N ASP A 108 28.99 9.76 0.25
CA ASP A 108 29.62 8.58 -0.36
C ASP A 108 28.94 7.24 0.05
N LEU A 109 27.65 7.31 0.38
CA LEU A 109 26.88 6.17 0.87
C LEU A 109 26.50 5.22 -0.27
N PRO A 110 26.62 3.88 -0.07
CA PRO A 110 26.14 2.89 -1.03
C PRO A 110 24.66 3.08 -1.36
N VAL A 111 24.27 2.76 -2.60
CA VAL A 111 22.88 2.86 -3.09
C VAL A 111 21.90 2.15 -2.15
N ALA A 112 22.27 0.97 -1.64
CA ALA A 112 21.47 0.21 -0.70
C ALA A 112 21.11 1.00 0.56
N LEU A 113 22.06 1.76 1.12
CA LEU A 113 21.83 2.55 2.33
C LEU A 113 20.96 3.78 2.02
N ARG A 114 21.17 4.44 0.88
CA ARG A 114 20.28 5.54 0.44
C ARG A 114 18.84 5.05 0.26
N THR A 115 18.65 3.89 -0.39
CA THR A 115 17.34 3.25 -0.55
C THR A 115 16.72 2.86 0.79
N PHE A 116 17.51 2.41 1.76
CA PHE A 116 17.05 2.12 3.11
C PHE A 116 16.56 3.38 3.84
N CYS A 117 17.30 4.49 3.78
CA CYS A 117 16.88 5.77 4.32
C CYS A 117 15.58 6.27 3.67
N ALA A 118 15.46 6.17 2.35
CA ALA A 118 14.25 6.54 1.61
C ALA A 118 13.05 5.69 2.03
N SER A 119 13.26 4.38 2.19
CA SER A 119 12.24 3.43 2.65
C SER A 119 11.80 3.70 4.09
N THR A 120 12.72 4.10 4.95
CA THR A 120 12.44 4.46 6.35
C THR A 120 11.63 5.75 6.43
N ALA A 121 12.00 6.78 5.65
CA ALA A 121 11.24 8.03 5.56
C ALA A 121 9.82 7.79 5.01
N ALA A 122 9.67 6.97 3.97
CA ALA A 122 8.37 6.56 3.44
C ALA A 122 7.56 5.74 4.49
N GLY A 123 8.22 4.87 5.26
CA GLY A 123 7.63 4.17 6.39
C GLY A 123 7.08 5.11 7.46
N GLY A 124 7.86 6.14 7.83
CA GLY A 124 7.44 7.20 8.74
C GLY A 124 6.20 7.95 8.24
N TRP A 125 6.18 8.32 6.95
CA TRP A 125 5.01 8.91 6.32
C TRP A 125 3.77 8.01 6.42
N ARG A 126 3.93 6.70 6.19
CA ARG A 126 2.84 5.72 6.32
C ARG A 126 2.30 5.58 7.74
N ILE A 127 3.16 5.76 8.75
CA ILE A 127 2.73 5.81 10.15
C ILE A 127 1.88 7.06 10.38
N MET A 128 2.25 8.22 9.82
CA MET A 128 1.45 9.46 9.97
C MET A 128 0.03 9.31 9.39
N ILE A 129 -0.09 8.69 8.22
CA ILE A 129 -1.39 8.53 7.53
C ILE A 129 -2.13 7.25 7.95
N MET A 130 -1.62 6.52 8.94
CA MET A 130 -2.19 5.25 9.43
C MET A 130 -3.67 5.35 9.83
N PRO A 131 -4.17 6.44 10.45
CA PRO A 131 -5.59 6.53 10.79
C PRO A 131 -6.54 6.35 9.60
N ILE A 132 -6.17 6.86 8.43
CA ILE A 132 -6.96 6.72 7.19
C ILE A 132 -6.93 5.27 6.71
N ASP A 133 -5.76 4.63 6.77
CA ASP A 133 -5.62 3.21 6.44
C ASP A 133 -6.40 2.32 7.42
N CYS A 134 -6.36 2.61 8.73
CA CYS A 134 -7.13 1.91 9.76
C CYS A 134 -8.63 2.00 9.48
N LEU A 135 -9.13 3.20 9.16
CA LEU A 135 -10.53 3.41 8.77
C LEU A 135 -10.90 2.60 7.53
N LYS A 136 -10.11 2.72 6.45
CA LYS A 136 -10.32 1.97 5.21
C LYS A 136 -10.34 0.47 5.45
N THR A 137 -9.31 -0.08 6.09
CA THR A 137 -9.20 -1.52 6.34
C THR A 137 -10.31 -2.02 7.24
N THR A 138 -10.70 -1.28 8.28
CA THR A 138 -11.81 -1.66 9.16
C THR A 138 -13.14 -1.68 8.41
N LEU A 139 -13.42 -0.69 7.55
CA LEU A 139 -14.61 -0.68 6.70
C LEU A 139 -14.62 -1.82 5.68
N GLN A 140 -13.45 -2.19 5.13
CA GLN A 140 -13.35 -3.32 4.22
C GLN A 140 -13.66 -4.65 4.93
N VAL A 141 -13.19 -4.84 6.16
CA VAL A 141 -13.38 -6.08 6.92
C VAL A 141 -14.77 -6.16 7.58
N GLU A 142 -15.19 -5.12 8.29
CA GLU A 142 -16.40 -5.12 9.13
C GLU A 142 -17.62 -4.50 8.42
N GLY A 143 -17.42 -3.88 7.25
CA GLY A 143 -18.52 -3.30 6.47
C GLY A 143 -19.15 -2.10 7.16
N ARG A 144 -20.47 -2.13 7.37
CA ARG A 144 -21.25 -1.01 7.95
C ARG A 144 -20.91 -0.77 9.42
N ASP A 145 -20.53 -1.82 10.14
CA ASP A 145 -20.28 -1.77 11.58
C ASP A 145 -18.86 -1.27 11.91
N GLY A 146 -18.01 -1.09 10.88
CA GLY A 146 -16.62 -0.67 11.04
C GLY A 146 -16.44 0.69 11.73
N VAL A 147 -17.29 1.68 11.43
CA VAL A 147 -17.22 2.99 12.11
C VAL A 147 -17.58 2.86 13.58
N ALA A 148 -18.65 2.11 13.89
CA ALA A 148 -19.07 1.87 15.26
C ALA A 148 -18.00 1.11 16.06
N LEU A 149 -17.35 0.12 15.45
CA LEU A 149 -16.24 -0.62 16.03
C LEU A 149 -15.05 0.29 16.37
N LEU A 150 -14.65 1.17 15.44
CA LEU A 150 -13.59 2.14 15.72
C LEU A 150 -13.97 3.14 16.82
N GLY A 151 -15.20 3.64 16.80
CA GLY A 151 -15.72 4.54 17.84
C GLY A 151 -15.67 3.91 19.24
N LYS A 152 -16.07 2.62 19.35
CA LYS A 152 -15.95 1.87 20.60
C LYS A 152 -14.49 1.73 21.05
N LYS A 153 -13.57 1.40 20.15
CA LYS A 153 -12.13 1.30 20.47
C LYS A 153 -11.54 2.63 20.92
N ILE A 154 -11.88 3.73 20.24
CA ILE A 154 -11.43 5.08 20.59
C ILE A 154 -11.95 5.48 21.96
N LYS A 155 -13.23 5.21 22.26
CA LYS A 155 -13.81 5.49 23.58
C LYS A 155 -13.14 4.68 24.70
N ALA A 156 -12.74 3.44 24.42
CA ALA A 156 -12.15 2.56 25.43
C ALA A 156 -10.66 2.80 25.71
N ARG A 157 -9.87 3.21 24.70
CA ARG A 157 -8.39 3.28 24.81
C ARG A 157 -7.78 4.57 24.25
N GLY A 158 -8.60 5.52 23.81
CA GLY A 158 -8.18 6.77 23.21
C GLY A 158 -7.92 6.71 21.70
N PRO A 159 -7.64 7.85 21.05
CA PRO A 159 -7.52 7.96 19.60
C PRO A 159 -6.32 7.21 19.01
N PHE A 160 -5.28 6.93 19.82
CA PHE A 160 -4.09 6.21 19.37
C PHE A 160 -4.34 4.78 18.91
N VAL A 161 -5.53 4.21 19.19
CA VAL A 161 -5.95 2.91 18.62
C VAL A 161 -5.96 2.91 17.09
N LEU A 162 -6.09 4.07 16.44
CA LEU A 162 -6.02 4.21 14.99
C LEU A 162 -4.63 3.90 14.42
N TRP A 163 -3.58 3.91 15.26
CA TRP A 163 -2.22 3.49 14.91
C TRP A 163 -1.93 2.02 15.23
N HIS A 164 -2.91 1.27 15.75
CA HIS A 164 -2.72 -0.16 15.95
C HIS A 164 -2.45 -0.84 14.61
N GLY A 165 -1.36 -1.61 14.53
CA GLY A 165 -0.91 -2.21 13.28
C GLY A 165 0.10 -1.37 12.49
N ALA A 166 0.42 -0.13 12.90
CA ALA A 166 1.34 0.75 12.18
C ALA A 166 2.73 0.14 11.98
N LEU A 167 3.33 -0.41 13.03
CA LEU A 167 4.65 -1.06 12.94
C LEU A 167 4.59 -2.29 12.03
N ALA A 168 3.60 -3.16 12.19
CA ALA A 168 3.41 -4.30 11.28
C ALA A 168 3.20 -3.86 9.81
N ALA A 169 2.51 -2.75 9.55
CA ALA A 169 2.37 -2.20 8.19
C ALA A 169 3.70 -1.69 7.63
N ALA A 170 4.48 -0.97 8.44
CA ALA A 170 5.80 -0.48 8.08
C ALA A 170 6.77 -1.64 7.82
N SER A 171 6.83 -2.62 8.74
CA SER A 171 7.63 -3.84 8.59
C SER A 171 7.21 -4.64 7.36
N ALA A 172 5.90 -4.82 7.10
CA ALA A 172 5.42 -5.51 5.90
C ALA A 172 5.85 -4.81 4.61
N THR A 173 6.00 -3.48 4.65
CA THR A 173 6.52 -2.70 3.53
C THR A 173 8.01 -2.97 3.36
N ALA A 174 8.81 -2.83 4.42
CA ALA A 174 10.26 -3.04 4.35
C ALA A 174 10.64 -4.48 3.95
N VAL A 175 10.05 -5.47 4.63
CA VAL A 175 10.25 -6.91 4.39
C VAL A 175 9.73 -7.34 3.02
N GLY A 176 8.75 -6.64 2.45
CA GLY A 176 8.32 -6.89 1.07
C GLY A 176 9.22 -6.22 0.03
N HIS A 177 9.66 -4.98 0.29
CA HIS A 177 10.37 -4.15 -0.67
C HIS A 177 11.74 -4.73 -1.02
N PHE A 178 12.54 -5.10 -0.01
CA PHE A 178 13.89 -5.60 -0.25
C PHE A 178 13.93 -6.89 -1.10
N PRO A 179 13.19 -7.96 -0.75
CA PRO A 179 13.14 -9.16 -1.59
C PRO A 179 12.61 -8.92 -3.00
N TRP A 180 11.67 -7.99 -3.16
CA TRP A 180 11.17 -7.63 -4.49
C TRP A 180 12.30 -7.11 -5.38
N PHE A 181 13.08 -6.13 -4.92
CA PHE A 181 14.18 -5.55 -5.69
C PHE A 181 15.31 -6.54 -5.94
N VAL A 182 15.68 -7.34 -4.94
CA VAL A 182 16.69 -8.39 -5.11
C VAL A 182 16.27 -9.38 -6.20
N THR A 183 15.02 -9.84 -6.14
CA THR A 183 14.48 -10.79 -7.14
C THR A 183 14.41 -10.13 -8.52
N PHE A 184 13.91 -8.89 -8.59
CA PHE A 184 13.76 -8.15 -9.82
C PHE A 184 15.11 -7.95 -10.51
N ASN A 185 16.12 -7.44 -9.79
CA ASN A 185 17.45 -7.18 -10.34
C ASN A 185 18.13 -8.49 -10.77
N TYR A 186 18.09 -9.53 -9.94
CA TYR A 186 18.66 -10.83 -10.28
C TYR A 186 18.06 -11.42 -11.57
N LEU A 187 16.73 -11.40 -11.70
CA LEU A 187 16.06 -11.90 -12.90
C LEU A 187 16.27 -10.98 -14.11
N GLN A 188 16.40 -9.66 -13.89
CA GLN A 188 16.74 -8.70 -14.94
C GLN A 188 18.14 -8.96 -15.52
N GLU A 189 19.10 -9.39 -14.71
CA GLU A 189 20.45 -9.72 -15.17
C GLU A 189 20.52 -11.12 -15.79
N THR A 190 19.76 -12.07 -15.25
CA THR A 190 19.84 -13.49 -15.66
C THR A 190 19.04 -13.79 -16.93
N ILE A 191 17.87 -13.18 -17.10
CA ILE A 191 16.99 -13.48 -18.25
C ILE A 191 17.41 -12.58 -19.42
N PRO A 192 17.79 -13.12 -20.59
CA PRO A 192 18.22 -12.30 -21.73
C PRO A 192 17.09 -11.39 -22.23
N LEU A 193 17.46 -10.27 -22.86
CA LEU A 193 16.50 -9.40 -23.54
C LEU A 193 15.84 -10.15 -24.70
N ALA A 194 14.56 -9.91 -24.91
CA ALA A 194 13.85 -10.44 -26.07
C ALA A 194 14.20 -9.62 -27.32
N GLU A 195 14.16 -10.27 -28.49
CA GLU A 195 14.43 -9.63 -29.78
C GLU A 195 13.37 -8.59 -30.17
N SER A 196 12.13 -8.75 -29.68
CA SER A 196 11.02 -7.85 -29.96
C SER A 196 10.64 -6.99 -28.77
N THR A 197 10.12 -5.79 -29.05
CA THR A 197 9.57 -4.87 -28.04
C THR A 197 8.46 -5.52 -27.22
N VAL A 198 7.57 -6.28 -27.87
CA VAL A 198 6.49 -7.02 -27.20
C VAL A 198 7.05 -8.13 -26.32
N GLY A 199 8.08 -8.84 -26.79
CA GLY A 199 8.79 -9.84 -26.00
C GLY A 199 9.42 -9.23 -24.74
N ASN A 200 10.00 -8.03 -24.84
CA ASN A 200 10.58 -7.32 -23.69
C ASN A 200 9.52 -6.86 -22.69
N PHE A 201 8.33 -6.46 -23.15
CA PHE A 201 7.21 -6.20 -22.24
C PHE A 201 6.75 -7.46 -21.51
N GLY A 202 6.63 -8.59 -22.22
CA GLY A 202 6.30 -9.88 -21.61
C GLY A 202 7.34 -10.33 -20.57
N ARG A 203 8.63 -10.18 -20.90
CA ARG A 203 9.75 -10.44 -19.99
C ARG A 203 9.65 -9.60 -18.72
N ASN A 204 9.51 -8.27 -18.85
CA ASN A 204 9.41 -7.36 -17.71
C ASN A 204 8.18 -7.65 -16.85
N ALA A 205 7.05 -8.01 -17.47
CA ALA A 205 5.84 -8.40 -16.77
C ALA A 205 6.03 -9.70 -15.97
N GLY A 206 6.66 -10.72 -16.57
CA GLY A 206 6.98 -11.98 -15.90
C GLY A 206 7.92 -11.79 -14.72
N ILE A 207 9.01 -11.02 -14.90
CA ILE A 207 9.96 -10.68 -13.85
C ILE A 207 9.27 -9.93 -12.71
N GLY A 208 8.47 -8.91 -13.03
CA GLY A 208 7.70 -8.15 -12.04
C GLY A 208 6.70 -9.01 -11.26
N PHE A 209 6.05 -9.97 -11.93
CA PHE A 209 5.16 -10.93 -11.28
C PHE A 209 5.91 -11.86 -10.33
N CYS A 210 7.01 -12.49 -10.76
CA CYS A 210 7.85 -13.34 -9.90
C CYS A 210 8.36 -12.58 -8.67
N SER A 211 8.84 -11.36 -8.88
CA SER A 211 9.29 -10.48 -7.79
C SER A 211 8.17 -10.18 -6.79
N SER A 212 6.94 -9.98 -7.29
CA SER A 212 5.75 -9.76 -6.46
C SER A 212 5.35 -11.02 -5.69
N VAL A 213 5.45 -12.21 -6.28
CA VAL A 213 5.18 -13.49 -5.62
C VAL A 213 6.13 -13.71 -4.44
N VAL A 214 7.43 -13.50 -4.64
CA VAL A 214 8.44 -13.63 -3.57
C VAL A 214 8.18 -12.63 -2.44
N SER A 215 8.03 -11.35 -2.80
CA SER A 215 7.76 -10.26 -1.87
C SER A 215 6.50 -10.49 -1.02
N ASP A 216 5.41 -10.91 -1.65
CA ASP A 216 4.15 -11.10 -0.97
C ASP A 216 4.14 -12.34 -0.10
N THR A 217 4.83 -13.41 -0.50
CA THR A 217 4.98 -14.62 0.33
C THR A 217 5.73 -14.30 1.62
N ILE A 218 6.85 -13.58 1.53
CA ILE A 218 7.67 -13.24 2.71
C ILE A 218 6.94 -12.22 3.62
N SER A 219 6.23 -11.25 3.03
CA SER A 219 5.57 -10.20 3.81
C SER A 219 4.17 -10.56 4.32
N ASN A 220 3.60 -11.71 3.94
CA ASN A 220 2.17 -11.99 4.18
C ASN A 220 1.80 -12.03 5.66
N SER A 221 2.63 -12.65 6.50
CA SER A 221 2.35 -12.78 7.94
C SER A 221 2.20 -11.44 8.66
N LEU A 222 3.03 -10.47 8.29
CA LEU A 222 2.94 -9.11 8.81
C LEU A 222 1.64 -8.42 8.39
N ARG A 223 1.12 -8.73 7.19
CA ARG A 223 -0.17 -8.21 6.70
C ARG A 223 -1.34 -8.84 7.45
N VAL A 224 -1.28 -10.15 7.71
CA VAL A 224 -2.25 -10.87 8.55
C VAL A 224 -2.29 -10.25 9.94
N ILE A 225 -1.13 -10.05 10.57
CA ILE A 225 -1.01 -9.43 11.90
C ILE A 225 -1.55 -8.00 11.87
N LYS A 226 -1.14 -7.18 10.90
CA LYS A 226 -1.58 -5.79 10.74
C LYS A 226 -3.10 -5.70 10.66
N THR A 227 -3.69 -6.40 9.69
CA THR A 227 -5.13 -6.33 9.43
C THR A 227 -5.93 -6.89 10.61
N THR A 228 -5.51 -8.02 11.18
CA THR A 228 -6.17 -8.61 12.35
C THR A 228 -6.15 -7.63 13.53
N ARG A 229 -5.01 -7.00 13.84
CA ARG A 229 -4.90 -6.03 14.94
C ARG A 229 -5.75 -4.78 14.71
N GLN A 230 -5.76 -4.26 13.48
CA GLN A 230 -6.55 -3.07 13.11
C GLN A 230 -8.03 -3.32 13.33
N THR A 231 -8.54 -4.46 12.88
CA THR A 231 -9.98 -4.73 12.82
C THR A 231 -10.50 -5.60 13.96
N TYR A 232 -9.63 -6.01 14.90
CA TYR A 232 -10.07 -6.70 16.11
C TYR A 232 -11.04 -5.81 16.91
N SER A 233 -12.07 -6.39 17.51
CA SER A 233 -13.08 -5.68 18.32
C SER A 233 -12.46 -4.98 19.52
N GLU A 234 -11.48 -5.63 20.14
CA GLU A 234 -10.75 -5.12 21.30
C GLU A 234 -9.36 -4.62 20.94
N ALA A 235 -8.77 -3.86 21.86
CA ALA A 235 -7.38 -3.40 21.75
C ALA A 235 -6.41 -4.52 22.15
N VAL A 236 -5.95 -5.28 21.15
CA VAL A 236 -4.98 -6.36 21.31
C VAL A 236 -3.55 -5.96 20.92
N THR A 237 -2.57 -6.55 21.59
CA THR A 237 -1.13 -6.46 21.32
C THR A 237 -0.72 -7.37 20.16
N TYR A 238 0.50 -7.18 19.63
CA TYR A 238 1.00 -8.05 18.55
C TYR A 238 1.14 -9.52 18.95
N PRO A 239 1.69 -9.88 20.13
CA PRO A 239 1.76 -11.27 20.55
C PRO A 239 0.38 -11.91 20.73
N GLU A 240 -0.62 -11.17 21.23
CA GLU A 240 -2.00 -11.65 21.34
C GLU A 240 -2.59 -11.95 19.97
N VAL A 241 -2.42 -11.05 18.99
CA VAL A 241 -2.87 -11.28 17.61
C VAL A 241 -2.25 -12.55 17.03
N VAL A 242 -0.93 -12.74 17.18
CA VAL A 242 -0.24 -13.94 16.71
C VAL A 242 -0.80 -15.19 17.39
N ARG A 243 -0.98 -15.17 18.72
CA ARG A 243 -1.57 -16.28 19.47
C ARG A 243 -3.00 -16.58 19.02
N HIS A 244 -3.83 -15.57 18.79
CA HIS A 244 -5.21 -15.74 18.30
C HIS A 244 -5.23 -16.40 16.92
N VAL A 245 -4.44 -15.88 15.97
CA VAL A 245 -4.37 -16.43 14.61
C VAL A 245 -3.86 -17.87 14.61
N ILE A 246 -2.80 -18.17 15.37
CA ILE A 246 -2.25 -19.53 15.48
C ILE A 246 -3.24 -20.47 16.17
N LYS A 247 -3.96 -20.01 17.19
CA LYS A 247 -4.97 -20.82 17.87
C LYS A 247 -6.15 -21.16 16.95
N GLU A 248 -6.57 -20.24 16.10
CA GLU A 248 -7.68 -20.44 15.16
C GLU A 248 -7.28 -21.29 13.94
N ASP A 249 -6.18 -20.94 13.27
CA ASP A 249 -5.84 -21.48 11.94
C ASP A 249 -4.42 -22.07 11.86
N GLY A 250 -3.74 -22.21 13.00
CA GLY A 250 -2.36 -22.68 13.06
C GLY A 250 -1.35 -21.71 12.44
N VAL A 251 -0.11 -22.19 12.35
CA VAL A 251 1.00 -21.43 11.72
C VAL A 251 0.71 -21.18 10.24
N LEU A 252 0.07 -22.13 9.55
CA LEU A 252 -0.32 -21.95 8.15
C LEU A 252 -1.31 -20.80 7.96
N GLY A 253 -2.20 -20.54 8.91
CA GLY A 253 -3.05 -19.36 8.90
C GLY A 253 -2.23 -18.06 8.94
N LEU A 254 -1.26 -17.98 9.84
CA LEU A 254 -0.41 -16.80 9.97
C LEU A 254 0.29 -16.43 8.65
N PHE A 255 0.82 -17.42 7.91
CA PHE A 255 1.55 -17.16 6.67
C PHE A 255 0.69 -17.24 5.40
N GLY A 256 -0.45 -17.94 5.42
CA GLY A 256 -1.21 -18.31 4.22
C GLY A 256 -2.53 -17.58 4.03
N ARG A 257 -3.12 -16.98 5.08
CA ARG A 257 -4.40 -16.26 4.98
C ARG A 257 -4.35 -15.22 3.86
N GLY A 258 -5.29 -15.28 2.91
CA GLY A 258 -5.42 -14.34 1.80
C GLY A 258 -4.32 -14.36 0.73
N LEU A 259 -3.25 -15.15 0.88
CA LEU A 259 -2.08 -15.13 -0.02
C LEU A 259 -2.46 -15.51 -1.45
N LYS A 260 -3.23 -16.59 -1.65
CA LYS A 260 -3.67 -17.00 -2.99
C LYS A 260 -4.44 -15.89 -3.72
N THR A 261 -5.40 -15.26 -3.04
CA THR A 261 -6.16 -14.13 -3.59
C THR A 261 -5.25 -12.96 -3.93
N ARG A 262 -4.22 -12.71 -3.12
CA ARG A 262 -3.25 -11.65 -3.36
C ARG A 262 -2.44 -11.88 -4.64
N LEU A 263 -1.93 -13.10 -4.84
CA LEU A 263 -1.18 -13.45 -6.04
C LEU A 263 -2.04 -13.30 -7.29
N LEU A 264 -3.30 -13.76 -7.23
CA LEU A 264 -4.28 -13.55 -8.30
C LEU A 264 -4.56 -12.07 -8.54
N ALA A 265 -4.75 -11.28 -7.48
CA ALA A 265 -4.99 -9.84 -7.58
C ALA A 265 -3.84 -9.11 -8.26
N ASN A 266 -2.60 -9.48 -7.99
CA ASN A 266 -1.44 -8.87 -8.65
C ASN A 266 -1.39 -9.22 -10.14
N GLY A 267 -1.68 -10.47 -10.50
CA GLY A 267 -1.79 -10.88 -11.90
C GLY A 267 -2.87 -10.09 -12.65
N LEU A 268 -4.08 -10.01 -12.07
CA LEU A 268 -5.19 -9.22 -12.62
C LEU A 268 -4.84 -7.73 -12.72
N GLN A 269 -4.19 -7.17 -11.71
CA GLN A 269 -3.78 -5.77 -11.71
C GLN A 269 -2.80 -5.48 -12.86
N GLY A 270 -1.85 -6.39 -13.13
CA GLY A 270 -0.94 -6.27 -14.27
C GLY A 270 -1.69 -6.20 -15.59
N LEU A 271 -2.66 -7.10 -15.80
CA LEU A 271 -3.48 -7.13 -17.02
C LEU A 271 -4.33 -5.86 -17.19
N VAL A 272 -5.02 -5.43 -16.12
CA VAL A 272 -5.85 -4.22 -16.13
C VAL A 272 -5.00 -2.99 -16.45
N PHE A 273 -3.82 -2.87 -15.84
CA PHE A 273 -2.91 -1.77 -16.13
C PHE A 273 -2.45 -1.77 -17.60
N SER A 274 -2.06 -2.92 -18.15
CA SER A 274 -1.64 -3.03 -19.56
C SER A 274 -2.73 -2.63 -20.55
N VAL A 275 -3.98 -3.08 -20.32
CA VAL A 275 -5.13 -2.75 -21.18
C VAL A 275 -5.45 -1.26 -21.10
N LEU A 276 -5.53 -0.70 -19.89
CA LEU A 276 -5.85 0.70 -19.70
C LEU A 276 -4.74 1.62 -20.25
N TYR A 277 -3.48 1.25 -20.04
CA TYR A 277 -2.34 1.98 -20.60
C TYR A 277 -2.42 2.05 -22.13
N LYS A 278 -2.63 0.90 -22.80
CA LYS A 278 -2.78 0.84 -24.26
C LYS A 278 -3.95 1.70 -24.74
N HIS A 279 -5.10 1.63 -24.05
CA HIS A 279 -6.28 2.42 -24.39
C HIS A 279 -6.01 3.94 -24.29
N PHE A 280 -5.39 4.41 -23.21
CA PHE A 280 -5.07 5.82 -23.04
C PHE A 280 -4.02 6.31 -24.04
N MET A 281 -3.01 5.49 -24.34
CA MET A 281 -1.98 5.81 -25.33
C MET A 281 -2.60 6.00 -26.72
N THR A 282 -3.44 5.06 -27.16
CA THR A 282 -4.14 5.18 -28.46
C THR A 282 -5.06 6.41 -28.52
N MET A 283 -5.74 6.76 -27.42
CA MET A 283 -6.54 7.99 -27.38
C MET A 283 -5.70 9.27 -27.45
N TYR A 284 -4.50 9.26 -26.89
CA TYR A 284 -3.58 10.39 -26.96
C TYR A 284 -3.04 10.57 -28.38
N GLU A 285 -2.61 9.47 -29.00
CA GLU A 285 -2.16 9.45 -30.40
C GLU A 285 -3.26 9.88 -31.37
N ALA A 286 -4.52 9.52 -31.12
CA ALA A 286 -5.65 9.95 -31.94
C ALA A 286 -6.04 11.44 -31.78
N LYS A 287 -5.52 12.12 -30.75
CA LYS A 287 -5.74 13.55 -30.48
C LYS A 287 -4.53 14.42 -30.81
N SER A 288 -3.39 13.80 -31.16
CA SER A 288 -2.14 14.45 -31.55
C SER A 288 -2.10 14.61 -33.07
#